data_AF-A0A951A296-F1
#
_entry.id   AF-A0A951A296-F1
#
_cell.length_a   1.000
_cell.length_b   1.000
_cell.length_c   1.000
_cell.angle_alpha   90.00
_cell.angle_beta   90.00
_cell.angle_gamma   90.00
#
_symmetry.space_group_name_H-M   'P 1'
#
loop_
_entity.id
_entity.type
_entity.pdbx_description
1 polymer ?
#
loop_
_entity_poly.entity_id
_entity_poly.type
_entity_poly.pdbx_seq_one_letter_code
_entity_poly.pdbx_strand_id
1 'polypeptide(L)'
;MGDLAKQLDDFDKAKGVSSEERVPLGQDINKLMADNVWVIGTVGLSPAILGIVIKKNNVGNVPDSVVGSTPGQTPGNARPEQFYFKA
;
A
#
# COMPACT_ATOMS: atom_id res chain seq x y z
N MET A 1 -1.89 30.60 3.47
CA MET A 1 -2.44 29.53 2.63
C MET A 1 -3.25 28.60 3.52
N GLY A 2 -4.36 28.06 3.03
CA GLY A 2 -5.18 27.11 3.80
C GLY A 2 -4.59 25.70 3.81
N ASP A 3 -5.11 24.84 4.68
CA ASP A 3 -4.61 23.48 4.92
C ASP A 3 -4.54 22.60 3.66
N LEU A 4 -5.52 22.74 2.75
CA LEU A 4 -5.50 22.03 1.47
C LEU A 4 -4.30 22.44 0.59
N ALA A 5 -3.99 23.74 0.55
CA ALA A 5 -2.83 24.22 -0.21
C ALA A 5 -1.52 23.69 0.40
N LYS A 6 -1.42 23.66 1.73
CA LYS A 6 -0.29 23.06 2.43
C LYS A 6 -0.10 21.58 2.08
N GLN A 7 -1.19 20.80 2.07
CA GLN A 7 -1.11 19.38 1.70
C GLN A 7 -0.59 19.18 0.26
N LEU A 8 -0.98 20.04 -0.68
CA LEU A 8 -0.48 19.98 -2.06
C LEU A 8 1.01 20.32 -2.14
N ASP A 9 1.46 21.34 -1.42
CA ASP A 9 2.87 21.73 -1.36
C ASP A 9 3.74 20.59 -0.79
N ASP A 10 3.27 19.95 0.30
CA ASP A 10 3.98 18.81 0.91
C ASP A 10 4.02 17.61 -0.05
N PHE A 11 2.92 17.35 -0.78
CA PHE A 11 2.87 16.29 -1.79
C PHE A 11 3.84 16.53 -2.94
N ASP A 12 3.93 17.76 -3.44
CA ASP A 12 4.86 18.11 -4.52
C ASP A 12 6.31 18.02 -4.06
N LYS A 13 6.63 18.51 -2.85
CA LYS A 13 7.96 18.39 -2.27
C LYS A 13 8.38 16.94 -2.06
N ALA A 14 7.46 16.09 -1.57
CA ALA A 14 7.71 14.68 -1.27
C ALA A 14 8.22 13.86 -2.47
N LYS A 15 7.93 14.30 -3.70
CA LYS A 15 8.37 13.60 -4.94
C LYS A 15 9.88 13.65 -5.15
N GLY A 16 10.56 14.71 -4.69
CA GLY A 16 11.97 14.96 -5.01
C GLY A 16 12.98 14.73 -3.88
N VAL A 17 12.52 14.42 -2.67
CA VAL A 17 13.38 14.35 -1.47
C VAL A 17 13.79 12.92 -1.09
N SER A 18 14.70 12.79 -0.13
CA SER A 18 15.12 11.49 0.44
C SER A 18 13.96 10.79 1.16
N SER A 19 14.11 9.50 1.48
CA SER A 19 13.09 8.76 2.23
C SER A 19 12.93 9.32 3.64
N GLU A 20 14.04 9.70 4.27
CA GLU A 20 14.09 10.30 5.60
C GLU A 20 13.31 11.61 5.66
N GLU A 21 13.39 12.43 4.60
CA GLU A 21 12.64 13.68 4.48
C GLU A 21 11.19 13.48 4.00
N ARG A 22 10.92 12.41 3.23
CA ARG A 22 9.58 12.11 2.70
C ARG A 22 8.61 11.64 3.78
N VAL A 23 9.09 10.86 4.76
CA VAL A 23 8.27 10.32 5.85
C VAL A 23 7.51 11.41 6.63
N PRO A 24 8.17 12.47 7.16
CA PRO A 24 7.45 13.51 7.90
C PRO A 24 6.47 14.30 7.02
N LEU A 25 6.76 14.50 5.74
CA LEU A 25 5.82 15.14 4.79
C LEU A 25 4.56 14.30 4.62
N GLY A 26 4.71 12.97 4.45
CA GLY A 26 3.57 12.05 4.35
C GLY A 26 2.75 11.97 5.64
N GLN A 27 3.39 12.06 6.81
CA GLN A 27 2.69 12.12 8.09
C GLN A 27 1.85 13.39 8.22
N ASP A 28 2.38 14.54 7.80
CA ASP A 28 1.65 15.80 7.86
C ASP A 28 0.45 15.83 6.91
N ILE A 29 0.61 15.31 5.68
CA ILE A 29 -0.52 15.09 4.74
C ILE A 29 -1.66 14.30 5.40
N ASN A 30 -1.35 13.17 6.05
CA ASN A 30 -2.36 12.35 6.72
C ASN A 30 -2.99 13.06 7.92
N LYS A 31 -2.21 13.86 8.66
CA LYS A 31 -2.71 14.65 9.78
C LYS A 31 -3.71 15.71 9.31
N LEU A 32 -3.37 16.48 8.26
CA LEU A 32 -4.25 17.51 7.70
C LEU A 32 -5.57 16.90 7.21
N MET A 33 -5.51 15.74 6.54
CA MET A 33 -6.69 15.00 6.11
C MET A 33 -7.59 14.60 7.30
N ALA A 34 -7.00 14.10 8.38
CA ALA A 34 -7.73 13.66 9.57
C ALA A 34 -8.34 14.83 10.36
N ASP A 35 -7.57 15.90 10.59
CA ASP A 35 -8.00 17.08 11.37
C ASP A 35 -9.15 17.82 10.67
N ASN A 36 -9.13 17.86 9.32
CA ASN A 36 -10.15 18.54 8.54
C ASN A 36 -11.31 17.62 8.07
N VAL A 37 -11.19 16.31 8.29
CA VAL A 37 -12.22 15.31 7.92
C VAL A 37 -12.64 15.42 6.44
N TRP A 38 -11.67 15.58 5.53
CA TRP A 38 -11.97 15.70 4.08
C TRP A 38 -12.55 14.42 3.47
N VAL A 39 -12.25 13.27 4.09
CA VAL A 39 -12.84 11.98 3.75
C VAL A 39 -13.38 11.34 5.02
N ILE A 40 -14.66 10.97 5.01
CA ILE A 40 -15.29 10.22 6.10
C ILE A 40 -15.22 8.74 5.73
N GLY A 41 -14.27 8.02 6.33
CA GLY A 41 -14.21 6.57 6.21
C GLY A 41 -15.36 5.91 6.96
N THR A 42 -16.07 4.98 6.32
CA THR A 42 -17.13 4.19 6.97
C THR A 42 -16.60 2.83 7.42
N VAL A 43 -16.01 2.07 6.48
CA VAL A 43 -15.37 0.77 6.70
C VAL A 43 -14.17 0.59 5.77
N GLY A 44 -13.25 -0.32 6.11
CA GLY A 44 -12.10 -0.66 5.28
C GLY A 44 -12.45 -1.59 4.11
N LEU A 45 -11.50 -1.72 3.16
CA LEU A 45 -11.60 -2.67 2.05
C LEU A 45 -11.63 -4.11 2.60
N SER A 46 -12.61 -4.91 2.14
CA SER A 46 -12.73 -6.31 2.54
C SER A 46 -11.51 -7.14 2.06
N PRO A 47 -10.98 -8.06 2.88
CA PRO A 47 -9.99 -9.04 2.45
C PRO A 47 -10.45 -9.91 1.27
N ALA A 48 -11.73 -9.90 0.92
CA ALA A 48 -12.27 -10.69 -0.19
C ALA A 48 -11.63 -10.37 -1.56
N ILE A 49 -11.09 -9.16 -1.78
CA ILE A 49 -10.49 -8.79 -3.07
C ILE A 49 -8.97 -9.05 -3.10
N LEU A 50 -8.25 -8.73 -2.04
CA LEU A 50 -6.77 -8.73 -2.02
C LEU A 50 -6.16 -9.46 -0.81
N GLY A 51 -6.97 -10.10 0.03
CA GLY A 51 -6.53 -10.76 1.26
C GLY A 51 -6.64 -12.29 1.26
N ILE A 52 -7.16 -12.91 0.20
CA ILE A 52 -7.28 -14.38 0.09
C ILE A 52 -6.23 -14.91 -0.89
N VAL A 53 -5.43 -15.86 -0.41
CA VAL A 53 -4.46 -16.60 -1.24
C VAL A 53 -4.90 -18.06 -1.32
N ILE A 54 -5.07 -18.56 -2.54
CA ILE A 54 -5.42 -19.96 -2.80
C ILE A 54 -4.22 -20.65 -3.46
N LYS A 55 -3.65 -21.66 -2.78
CA LYS A 55 -2.58 -22.52 -3.32
C LYS A 55 -2.94 -23.99 -3.14
N LYS A 56 -2.60 -24.82 -4.12
CA LYS A 56 -2.73 -26.28 -3.99
C LYS A 56 -1.63 -26.80 -3.05
N ASN A 57 -1.93 -27.83 -2.25
CA ASN A 57 -0.99 -28.38 -1.25
C ASN A 57 0.35 -28.85 -1.84
N ASN A 58 0.35 -29.22 -3.12
CA ASN A 58 1.55 -29.65 -3.85
C ASN A 58 2.27 -28.50 -4.58
N VAL A 59 1.91 -27.24 -4.40
CA VAL A 59 2.67 -26.09 -4.92
C VAL A 59 3.58 -25.56 -3.82
N GLY A 60 4.89 -25.59 -4.07
CA GLY A 60 5.96 -25.11 -3.21
C GLY A 60 6.44 -23.70 -3.58
N ASN A 61 7.21 -23.11 -2.67
CA ASN A 61 7.79 -21.76 -2.78
C ASN A 61 6.80 -20.60 -2.89
N VAL A 62 5.54 -20.81 -2.50
CA VAL A 62 4.53 -19.74 -2.44
C VAL A 62 4.58 -19.12 -1.04
N PRO A 63 4.86 -17.81 -0.90
CA PRO A 63 4.87 -17.13 0.39
C PRO A 63 3.50 -17.24 1.07
N ASP A 64 3.49 -17.32 2.40
CA ASP A 64 2.23 -17.42 3.16
C ASP A 64 1.43 -16.12 3.17
N SER A 65 2.11 -14.98 3.00
CA SER A 65 1.49 -13.66 2.89
C SER A 65 2.26 -12.76 1.94
N VAL A 66 1.52 -12.00 1.14
CA VAL A 66 2.05 -10.84 0.41
C VAL A 66 1.09 -9.67 0.62
N VAL A 67 1.60 -8.44 0.48
CA VAL A 67 0.74 -7.26 0.47
C VAL A 67 -0.12 -7.31 -0.79
N GLY A 68 -1.42 -7.54 -0.62
CA GLY A 68 -2.37 -7.45 -1.73
C GLY A 68 -2.54 -6.00 -2.14
N SER A 69 -1.92 -5.60 -3.25
CA SER A 69 -2.04 -4.23 -3.75
C SER A 69 -1.72 -4.15 -5.24
N THR A 70 -2.36 -3.19 -5.92
CA THR A 70 -2.06 -2.89 -7.33
C THR A 70 -0.60 -2.45 -7.54
N PRO A 71 0.01 -1.61 -6.69
CA PRO A 71 1.44 -1.26 -6.81
C PRO A 71 2.37 -2.46 -6.63
N GLY A 72 2.00 -3.41 -5.76
CA GLY A 72 2.72 -4.69 -5.61
C GLY A 72 2.45 -5.68 -6.75
N GLN A 73 1.58 -5.33 -7.71
CA GLN A 73 1.19 -6.15 -8.85
C GLN A 73 0.76 -7.57 -8.46
N THR A 74 0.13 -7.77 -7.30
CA THR A 74 -0.22 -9.11 -6.78
C THR A 74 -0.95 -9.95 -7.85
N PRO A 75 -0.48 -11.17 -8.18
CA PRO A 75 0.53 -11.99 -7.47
C PRO A 75 2.00 -11.78 -7.86
N GLY A 76 2.36 -10.77 -8.66
CA GLY A 76 3.73 -10.49 -9.10
C GLY A 76 4.73 -10.28 -7.95
N ASN A 77 4.32 -9.62 -6.85
CA ASN A 77 5.14 -9.51 -5.63
C ASN A 77 5.39 -10.84 -4.92
N ALA A 78 4.67 -11.91 -5.27
CA ALA A 78 4.92 -13.25 -4.78
C ALA A 78 5.99 -14.00 -5.57
N ARG A 79 6.55 -13.41 -6.65
CA ARG A 79 7.59 -14.01 -7.51
C ARG A 79 7.18 -15.39 -8.07
N PRO A 80 6.07 -15.47 -8.83
CA PRO A 80 5.51 -16.73 -9.29
C PRO A 80 6.44 -17.55 -10.18
N GLU A 81 7.45 -16.93 -10.79
CA GLU A 81 8.52 -17.60 -11.54
C GLU A 81 9.35 -18.58 -10.70
N GLN A 82 9.30 -18.45 -9.36
CA GLN A 82 10.02 -19.33 -8.44
C GLN A 82 9.15 -20.46 -7.89
N PHE A 83 7.86 -20.51 -8.23
CA PHE A 83 6.95 -21.55 -7.75
C PHE A 83 7.24 -22.89 -8.42
N TYR A 84 7.01 -23.99 -7.70
CA TYR A 84 7.23 -25.33 -8.22
C TYR A 84 6.18 -26.33 -7.73
N PHE A 85 6.01 -27.44 -8.45
CA PHE A 85 5.25 -28.58 -7.93
C PHE A 85 6.17 -29.48 -7.11
N LYS A 86 5.76 -29.78 -5.88
CA LYS A 86 6.44 -30.74 -5.00
C LYS A 86 6.36 -32.13 -5.64
N ALA A 87 7.45 -32.89 -5.57
CA ALA A 87 7.52 -34.30 -5.95
C ALA A 87 6.85 -35.19 -4.91
#